data_AF-A0A9D5Y9Q2-F1
#
_entry.id   AF-A0A9D5Y9Q2-F1
#
_cell.length_a   1.000
_cell.length_b   1.000
_cell.length_c   1.000
_cell.angle_alpha   90.00
_cell.angle_beta   90.00
_cell.angle_gamma   90.00
#
_symmetry.space_group_name_H-M   'P 1'
#
loop_
_entity.id
_entity.type
_entity.pdbx_description
1 polymer ?
#
loop_
_entity_poly.entity_id
_entity_poly.type
_entity_poly.pdbx_seq_one_letter_code
_entity_poly.pdbx_strand_id
1 'polypeptide(L)'
;MEYFAHKNSCGELQTVICHLKNVAAIASDFSAEIFKPIAHETGMLHDIGKYSAAFQRRLQGSAERFEHSTCGALECVRYAPNPRKRIEQYFIAYMMAYCIAGHHTGLPDGGTAADDPDNDNTLQSRLKRKDRYYGSATSYSAYEDEVTVNIPCAEAVTDELICSAKDNTEFI
;
A
#
# COMPACT_ATOMS: atom_id res chain seq x y z
N MET A 1 12.24 -17.46 -8.24
CA MET A 1 12.42 -17.83 -6.82
C MET A 1 11.05 -17.72 -6.16
N GLU A 2 10.67 -18.64 -5.28
CA GLU A 2 9.40 -18.48 -4.55
C GLU A 2 9.60 -17.55 -3.35
N TYR A 3 8.63 -16.65 -3.14
CA TYR A 3 8.62 -15.71 -2.03
C TYR A 3 7.46 -16.04 -1.09
N PHE A 4 7.72 -16.05 0.21
CA PHE A 4 6.73 -16.42 1.22
C PHE A 4 6.31 -15.23 2.08
N ALA A 5 5.01 -15.13 2.39
CA ALA A 5 4.42 -14.04 3.16
C ALA A 5 4.57 -14.26 4.66
N HIS A 6 4.38 -15.51 5.10
CA HIS A 6 4.57 -15.97 6.47
C HIS A 6 4.72 -17.49 6.53
N LYS A 7 5.14 -17.96 7.70
CA LYS A 7 5.20 -19.36 8.11
C LYS A 7 4.27 -19.54 9.30
N ASN A 8 3.33 -20.48 9.23
CA ASN A 8 2.42 -20.72 10.35
C ASN A 8 3.11 -21.50 11.49
N SER A 9 2.40 -21.72 12.60
CA SER A 9 2.92 -22.44 13.77
C SER A 9 3.27 -23.91 13.49
N CYS A 10 2.66 -24.51 12.46
CA CYS A 10 2.93 -25.87 12.00
C CYS A 10 4.09 -25.94 10.99
N GLY A 11 4.58 -24.77 10.56
CA GLY A 11 5.69 -24.63 9.63
C GLY A 11 5.31 -24.59 8.15
N GLU A 12 4.02 -24.56 7.82
CA GLU A 12 3.53 -24.40 6.45
C GLU A 12 3.77 -22.97 5.97
N LEU A 13 4.19 -22.86 4.72
CA LEU A 13 4.51 -21.60 4.06
C LEU A 13 3.38 -21.20 3.13
N GLN A 14 3.01 -19.92 3.17
CA GLN A 14 2.11 -19.32 2.19
C GLN A 14 2.91 -18.37 1.29
N THR A 15 2.77 -18.51 -0.03
CA THR A 15 3.44 -17.60 -0.97
C THR A 15 2.89 -16.18 -0.85
N VAL A 16 3.72 -15.17 -1.16
CA VAL A 16 3.30 -13.77 -1.12
C VAL A 16 2.11 -13.54 -2.06
N ILE A 17 2.18 -14.00 -3.31
CA ILE A 17 1.07 -13.83 -4.27
C ILE A 17 -0.26 -14.45 -3.79
N CYS A 18 -0.21 -15.62 -3.13
CA CYS A 18 -1.42 -16.24 -2.58
C CYS A 18 -2.00 -15.42 -1.43
N HIS A 19 -1.14 -14.94 -0.53
CA HIS A 19 -1.54 -14.03 0.56
C HIS A 19 -2.18 -12.75 0.02
N LEU A 20 -1.54 -12.08 -0.94
CA LEU A 20 -2.03 -10.84 -1.55
C LEU A 20 -3.41 -11.03 -2.18
N LYS A 21 -3.60 -12.09 -2.99
CA LYS A 21 -4.90 -12.39 -3.63
C LYS A 21 -6.01 -12.67 -2.61
N ASN A 22 -5.70 -13.45 -1.57
CA ASN A 22 -6.68 -13.76 -0.53
C ASN A 22 -7.08 -12.51 0.26
N VAL A 23 -6.10 -11.69 0.67
CA VAL A 23 -6.37 -10.44 1.39
C VAL A 23 -7.11 -9.45 0.51
N ALA A 24 -6.76 -9.32 -0.77
CA ALA A 24 -7.44 -8.44 -1.72
C ALA A 24 -8.92 -8.82 -1.91
N ALA A 25 -9.22 -10.11 -2.05
CA ALA A 25 -10.59 -10.60 -2.15
C ALA A 25 -11.40 -10.27 -0.88
N ILE A 26 -10.85 -10.58 0.30
CA ILE A 26 -11.50 -10.29 1.58
C ILE A 26 -11.68 -8.77 1.76
N ALA A 27 -10.65 -7.96 1.50
CA ALA A 27 -10.72 -6.51 1.65
C ALA A 27 -11.80 -5.90 0.75
N SER A 28 -11.89 -6.37 -0.50
CA SER A 28 -12.97 -6.00 -1.43
C SER A 28 -14.34 -6.36 -0.85
N ASP A 29 -14.55 -7.60 -0.42
CA ASP A 29 -15.84 -8.08 0.07
C ASP A 29 -16.31 -7.36 1.36
N PHE A 30 -15.37 -6.93 2.20
CA PHE A 30 -15.67 -6.16 3.41
C PHE A 30 -15.90 -4.67 3.17
N SER A 31 -15.60 -4.17 1.96
CA SER A 31 -15.77 -2.75 1.61
C SER A 31 -17.17 -2.48 1.05
N ALA A 32 -17.60 -1.22 1.12
CA ALA A 32 -18.80 -0.80 0.38
C ALA A 32 -18.56 -0.93 -1.14
N GLU A 33 -19.61 -1.16 -1.91
CA GLU A 33 -19.54 -1.50 -3.33
C GLU A 33 -18.62 -0.57 -4.13
N ILE A 34 -18.72 0.74 -3.90
CA ILE A 34 -17.91 1.75 -4.58
C ILE A 34 -16.41 1.69 -4.27
N PHE A 35 -16.04 1.16 -3.10
CA PHE A 35 -14.66 1.04 -2.66
C PHE A 35 -14.03 -0.32 -3.01
N LYS A 36 -14.81 -1.28 -3.52
CA LYS A 36 -14.31 -2.63 -3.84
C LYS A 36 -13.03 -2.63 -4.68
N PRO A 37 -12.93 -1.88 -5.79
CA PRO A 37 -11.69 -1.86 -6.58
C PRO A 37 -10.51 -1.29 -5.78
N ILE A 38 -10.74 -0.25 -4.97
CA ILE A 38 -9.69 0.39 -4.16
C ILE A 38 -9.22 -0.55 -3.05
N ALA A 39 -10.15 -1.20 -2.35
CA ALA A 39 -9.84 -2.14 -1.29
C ALA A 39 -9.10 -3.38 -1.82
N HIS A 40 -9.52 -3.90 -2.98
CA HIS A 40 -8.83 -4.98 -3.67
C HIS A 40 -7.37 -4.61 -3.99
N GLU A 41 -7.13 -3.49 -4.70
CA GLU A 41 -5.78 -3.07 -5.06
C GLU A 41 -4.92 -2.73 -3.84
N THR A 42 -5.51 -2.16 -2.79
CA THR A 42 -4.82 -1.96 -1.50
C THR A 42 -4.33 -3.29 -0.93
N GLY A 43 -5.19 -4.32 -0.93
CA GLY A 43 -4.82 -5.67 -0.49
C GLY A 43 -3.75 -6.32 -1.36
N MET A 44 -3.80 -6.11 -2.69
CA MET A 44 -2.78 -6.60 -3.62
C MET A 44 -1.40 -5.97 -3.40
N LEU A 45 -1.34 -4.75 -2.87
CA LEU A 45 -0.09 -4.00 -2.73
C LEU A 45 0.49 -3.99 -1.31
N HIS A 46 -0.32 -4.23 -0.27
CA HIS A 46 0.10 -3.96 1.12
C HIS A 46 1.40 -4.65 1.54
N ASP A 47 1.62 -5.88 1.08
CA ASP A 47 2.72 -6.74 1.50
C ASP A 47 3.76 -7.00 0.40
N ILE A 48 3.77 -6.26 -0.71
CA ILE A 48 4.75 -6.48 -1.81
C ILE A 48 6.21 -6.30 -1.36
N GLY A 49 6.45 -5.56 -0.27
CA GLY A 49 7.79 -5.46 0.34
C GLY A 49 8.35 -6.83 0.78
N LYS A 50 7.49 -7.84 0.99
CA LYS A 50 7.91 -9.20 1.35
C LYS A 50 8.64 -9.94 0.24
N TYR A 51 8.59 -9.45 -1.00
CA TYR A 51 9.45 -9.92 -2.10
C TYR A 51 10.94 -9.56 -1.89
N SER A 52 11.26 -8.71 -0.91
CA SER A 52 12.66 -8.40 -0.60
C SER A 52 13.42 -9.61 -0.04
N ALA A 53 14.66 -9.79 -0.50
CA ALA A 53 15.56 -10.78 0.07
C ALA A 53 15.81 -10.58 1.57
N ALA A 54 15.79 -9.32 2.05
CA ALA A 54 15.91 -9.00 3.48
C ALA A 54 14.71 -9.56 4.28
N PHE A 55 13.50 -9.42 3.74
CA PHE A 55 12.31 -10.00 4.37
C PHE A 55 12.36 -11.54 4.38
N GLN A 56 12.76 -12.16 3.27
CA GLN A 56 12.86 -13.62 3.18
C GLN A 56 13.90 -14.18 4.18
N ARG A 57 15.04 -13.51 4.37
CA ARG A 57 16.02 -13.89 5.42
C ARG A 57 15.43 -13.73 6.82
N ARG A 58 14.65 -12.68 7.08
CA ARG A 58 13.96 -12.49 8.35
C ARG A 58 12.97 -13.63 8.62
N LEU A 59 12.23 -14.08 7.61
CA LEU A 59 11.34 -15.23 7.73
C LEU A 59 12.09 -16.53 8.09
N GLN A 60 13.37 -16.63 7.73
CA GLN A 60 14.26 -17.74 8.08
C GLN A 60 14.98 -17.55 9.43
N GLY A 61 14.66 -16.51 10.20
CA GLY A 61 15.20 -16.27 11.54
C GLY A 61 16.32 -15.24 11.63
N SER A 62 16.64 -14.53 10.54
CA SER A 62 17.55 -13.38 10.62
C SER A 62 16.99 -12.27 11.52
N ALA A 63 17.87 -11.61 12.28
CA ALA A 63 17.54 -10.44 13.09
C ALA A 63 17.48 -9.12 12.27
N GLU A 64 17.71 -9.18 10.96
CA GLU A 64 17.66 -8.05 10.05
C GLU A 64 16.30 -7.34 10.13
N ARG A 65 16.32 -6.02 10.39
CA ARG A 65 15.12 -5.20 10.40
C ARG A 65 14.78 -4.79 8.98
N PHE A 66 13.54 -5.01 8.58
CA PHE A 66 13.01 -4.62 7.29
C PHE A 66 11.56 -4.17 7.43
N GLU A 67 11.27 -2.95 6.99
CA GLU A 67 9.94 -2.36 6.96
C GLU A 67 9.34 -2.58 5.56
N HIS A 68 8.42 -3.55 5.46
CA HIS A 68 7.82 -3.96 4.18
C HIS A 68 6.58 -3.15 3.79
N SER A 69 5.87 -2.56 4.76
CA SER A 69 4.66 -1.77 4.50
C SER A 69 4.95 -0.51 3.68
N THR A 70 6.10 0.14 3.91
CA THR A 70 6.53 1.30 3.12
C THR A 70 6.65 0.98 1.63
N CYS A 71 6.99 -0.25 1.25
CA CYS A 71 7.18 -0.65 -0.15
C CYS A 71 5.89 -0.49 -0.97
N GLY A 72 4.75 -1.02 -0.50
CA GLY A 72 3.48 -0.87 -1.22
C GLY A 72 3.00 0.59 -1.28
N ALA A 73 3.24 1.38 -0.23
CA ALA A 73 2.92 2.80 -0.20
C ALA A 73 3.74 3.60 -1.22
N LEU A 74 5.04 3.28 -1.36
CA LEU A 74 5.91 3.88 -2.35
C LEU A 74 5.42 3.62 -3.78
N GLU A 75 4.99 2.39 -4.09
CA GLU A 75 4.48 2.06 -5.42
C GLU A 75 3.15 2.76 -5.71
N CYS A 76 2.26 2.89 -4.73
CA CYS A 76 1.02 3.67 -4.90
C CYS A 76 1.32 5.10 -5.38
N VAL A 77 2.26 5.79 -4.73
CA VAL A 77 2.62 7.17 -5.07
C VAL A 77 3.43 7.25 -6.37
N ARG A 78 4.28 6.24 -6.67
CA ARG A 78 5.05 6.17 -7.93
C ARG A 78 4.13 6.02 -9.15
N TYR A 79 3.07 5.23 -9.03
CA TYR A 79 2.09 4.99 -10.10
C TYR A 79 0.91 5.96 -10.08
N ALA A 80 0.87 6.89 -9.12
CA ALA A 80 -0.15 7.92 -9.08
C ALA A 80 -0.10 8.79 -10.35
N PRO A 81 -1.27 9.12 -10.95
CA PRO A 81 -1.30 9.97 -12.13
C PRO A 81 -0.86 11.39 -11.79
N ASN A 82 -0.56 12.19 -12.82
CA ASN A 82 -0.26 13.61 -12.61
C ASN A 82 -1.47 14.30 -11.95
N PRO A 83 -1.30 14.93 -10.76
CA PRO A 83 -2.41 15.54 -10.02
C PRO A 83 -3.06 16.71 -10.77
N ARG A 84 -2.37 17.34 -11.74
CA ARG A 84 -2.97 18.37 -12.60
C ARG A 84 -3.92 17.82 -13.66
N LYS A 85 -3.90 16.51 -13.89
CA LYS A 85 -4.73 15.83 -14.91
C LYS A 85 -5.82 14.96 -14.30
N ARG A 86 -5.54 14.31 -13.16
CA ARG A 86 -6.45 13.39 -12.46
C ARG A 86 -6.24 13.50 -10.95
N ILE A 87 -6.76 14.57 -10.36
CA ILE A 87 -6.54 14.85 -8.92
C ILE A 87 -7.23 13.81 -8.04
N GLU A 88 -8.37 13.30 -8.47
CA GLU A 88 -9.19 12.30 -7.79
C GLU A 88 -8.44 10.98 -7.67
N GLN A 89 -7.87 10.52 -8.79
CA GLN A 89 -7.10 9.27 -8.83
C GLN A 89 -5.75 9.42 -8.13
N TYR A 90 -5.14 10.62 -8.15
CA TYR A 90 -3.99 10.93 -7.31
C TYR A 90 -4.33 10.84 -5.82
N PHE A 91 -5.49 11.35 -5.41
CA PHE A 91 -5.98 11.25 -4.03
C PHE A 91 -6.21 9.79 -3.61
N ILE A 92 -6.82 8.96 -4.47
CA ILE A 92 -6.97 7.52 -4.21
C ILE A 92 -5.62 6.83 -4.01
N ALA A 93 -4.61 7.12 -4.84
CA ALA A 93 -3.27 6.57 -4.64
C ALA A 93 -2.70 6.91 -3.25
N TYR A 94 -2.94 8.12 -2.75
CA TYR A 94 -2.53 8.52 -1.40
C TYR A 94 -3.33 7.83 -0.30
N MET A 95 -4.65 7.67 -0.47
CA MET A 95 -5.47 6.90 0.48
C MET A 95 -4.98 5.46 0.60
N MET A 96 -4.70 4.81 -0.54
CA MET A 96 -4.10 3.48 -0.56
C MET A 96 -2.76 3.46 0.17
N ALA A 97 -1.89 4.45 -0.09
CA ALA A 97 -0.59 4.57 0.56
C ALA A 97 -0.71 4.72 2.10
N TYR A 98 -1.71 5.45 2.62
CA TYR A 98 -1.97 5.53 4.06
C TYR A 98 -2.37 4.17 4.65
N CYS A 99 -3.35 3.50 4.05
CA CYS A 99 -3.82 2.19 4.51
C CYS A 99 -2.68 1.17 4.51
N ILE A 100 -1.86 1.17 3.46
CA ILE A 100 -0.71 0.29 3.34
C ILE A 100 0.39 0.65 4.34
N ALA A 101 0.83 1.91 4.42
CA ALA A 101 1.89 2.28 5.37
C ALA A 101 1.51 1.95 6.83
N GLY A 102 0.23 2.10 7.16
CA GLY A 102 -0.32 1.90 8.49
C GLY A 102 -0.71 0.47 8.86
N HIS A 103 -0.58 -0.54 8.00
CA HIS A 103 -1.23 -1.85 8.22
C HIS A 103 -0.73 -2.64 9.44
N HIS A 104 0.41 -2.27 10.03
CA HIS A 104 0.90 -2.82 11.30
C HIS A 104 0.79 -1.86 12.49
N THR A 105 0.69 -0.56 12.25
CA THR A 105 0.86 0.48 13.28
C THR A 105 -0.37 1.36 13.48
N GLY A 106 -1.41 1.20 12.66
CA GLY A 106 -2.47 2.19 12.48
C GLY A 106 -2.06 3.29 11.50
N LEU A 107 -3.04 4.12 11.12
CA LEU A 107 -2.83 5.22 10.17
C LEU A 107 -1.79 6.21 10.70
N PRO A 108 -0.72 6.49 9.94
CA PRO A 108 0.27 7.49 10.34
C PRO A 108 -0.27 8.90 10.14
N ASP A 109 0.29 9.86 10.88
CA ASP A 109 0.14 11.27 10.55
C ASP A 109 0.66 11.53 9.13
N GLY A 110 0.05 12.49 8.42
CA GLY A 110 0.43 12.76 7.04
C GLY A 110 1.83 13.33 6.87
N GLY A 111 2.19 14.28 7.75
CA GLY A 111 3.49 14.91 7.73
C GLY A 111 3.69 15.96 6.64
N THR A 112 4.93 16.42 6.49
CA THR A 112 5.31 17.51 5.58
C THR A 112 6.58 17.22 4.79
N ALA A 113 6.90 18.12 3.85
CA ALA A 113 8.15 18.09 3.12
C ALA A 113 9.39 18.32 4.01
N ALA A 114 9.23 18.79 5.24
CA ALA A 114 10.35 18.96 6.19
C ALA A 114 10.70 17.67 6.95
N ASP A 115 9.80 16.68 6.97
CA ASP A 115 9.96 15.49 7.82
C ASP A 115 11.20 14.66 7.45
N ASP A 116 11.85 14.13 8.46
CA ASP A 116 13.07 13.35 8.37
C ASP A 116 12.73 11.86 8.17
N PRO A 117 13.24 11.20 7.12
CA PRO A 117 12.94 9.79 6.86
C PRO A 117 13.44 8.83 7.94
N ASP A 118 14.42 9.19 8.76
CA ASP A 118 15.01 8.38 9.82
C ASP A 118 14.43 8.68 11.21
N ASN A 119 13.99 9.91 11.44
CA ASN A 119 13.57 10.36 12.78
C ASN A 119 12.04 10.51 12.93
N ASP A 120 11.31 10.67 11.84
CA ASP A 120 9.85 10.79 11.87
C ASP A 120 9.14 9.48 11.45
N ASN A 121 7.85 9.40 11.77
CA ASN A 121 7.00 8.24 11.45
C ASN A 121 5.73 8.61 10.67
N THR A 122 5.72 9.78 10.03
CA THR A 122 4.64 10.24 9.16
C THR A 122 4.63 9.51 7.82
N LEU A 123 3.53 9.58 7.07
CA LEU A 123 3.50 9.05 5.71
C LEU A 123 4.60 9.70 4.84
N GLN A 124 4.78 11.03 4.93
CA GLN A 124 5.82 11.73 4.18
C GLN A 124 7.23 11.24 4.48
N SER A 125 7.57 11.02 5.75
CA SER A 125 8.88 10.46 6.15
C SER A 125 9.12 9.08 5.52
N ARG A 126 8.10 8.22 5.49
CA ARG A 126 8.16 6.87 4.91
C ARG A 126 8.33 6.91 3.39
N LEU A 127 7.59 7.77 2.70
CA LEU A 127 7.70 7.93 1.24
C LEU A 127 9.06 8.48 0.79
N LYS A 128 9.78 9.20 1.65
CA LYS A 128 11.16 9.63 1.40
C LYS A 128 12.19 8.51 1.46
N ARG A 129 11.85 7.33 2.02
CA ARG A 129 12.76 6.18 2.16
C ARG A 129 13.00 5.41 0.85
N LYS A 130 12.51 5.90 -0.29
CA LYS A 130 12.57 5.21 -1.60
C LYS A 130 13.95 4.64 -1.95
N ASP A 131 15.02 5.38 -1.64
CA ASP A 131 16.40 5.01 -2.00
C ASP A 131 16.94 3.86 -1.13
N ARG A 132 16.27 3.53 -0.02
CA ARG A 132 16.58 2.32 0.78
C ARG A 132 16.16 1.05 0.07
N TYR A 133 15.23 1.14 -0.88
CA TYR A 133 14.62 -0.01 -1.51
C TYR A 133 14.97 -0.08 -3.00
N TYR A 134 14.74 0.99 -3.76
CA TYR A 134 14.95 0.99 -5.21
C TYR A 134 16.43 0.86 -5.58
N GLY A 135 16.75 -0.09 -6.46
CA GLY A 135 18.13 -0.34 -6.90
C GLY A 135 19.08 -0.77 -5.78
N SER A 136 18.56 -1.17 -4.61
CA SER A 136 19.34 -1.50 -3.43
C SER A 136 19.44 -3.02 -3.21
N ALA A 137 20.34 -3.43 -2.30
CA ALA A 137 20.43 -4.82 -1.84
C ALA A 137 19.17 -5.32 -1.09
N THR A 138 18.27 -4.42 -0.69
CA THR A 138 17.00 -4.75 -0.04
C THR A 138 15.80 -4.52 -0.95
N SER A 139 16.03 -4.39 -2.27
CA SER A 139 14.99 -4.26 -3.28
C SER A 139 13.93 -5.35 -3.16
N TYR A 140 12.68 -4.96 -3.40
CA TYR A 140 11.51 -5.83 -3.47
C TYR A 140 11.00 -6.03 -4.91
N SER A 141 11.74 -5.56 -5.93
CA SER A 141 11.30 -5.51 -7.34
C SER A 141 10.86 -6.84 -7.96
N ALA A 142 11.18 -7.98 -7.35
CA ALA A 142 10.67 -9.29 -7.78
C ALA A 142 9.13 -9.39 -7.75
N TYR A 143 8.43 -8.49 -7.05
CA TYR A 143 6.97 -8.41 -7.11
C TYR A 143 6.45 -8.15 -8.53
N GLU A 144 7.23 -7.45 -9.37
CA GLU A 144 6.82 -7.04 -10.73
C GLU A 144 6.58 -8.25 -11.65
N ASP A 145 7.14 -9.42 -11.32
CA ASP A 145 6.93 -10.66 -12.07
C ASP A 145 5.51 -11.25 -11.87
N GLU A 146 4.84 -10.92 -10.76
CA GLU A 146 3.57 -11.53 -10.34
C GLU A 146 2.43 -10.54 -10.08
N VAL A 147 2.75 -9.26 -9.86
CA VAL A 147 1.79 -8.23 -9.46
C VAL A 147 1.95 -7.01 -10.36
N THR A 148 0.84 -6.60 -10.97
CA THR A 148 0.74 -5.33 -11.70
C THR A 148 0.17 -4.28 -10.77
N VAL A 149 0.84 -3.12 -10.66
CA VAL A 149 0.32 -1.99 -9.89
C VAL A 149 -0.78 -1.31 -10.68
N ASN A 150 -1.98 -1.26 -10.09
CA ASN A 150 -3.12 -0.54 -10.64
C ASN A 150 -3.62 0.48 -9.60
N ILE A 151 -3.76 1.73 -10.01
CA ILE A 151 -4.46 2.75 -9.22
C ILE A 151 -5.87 2.87 -9.79
N PRO A 152 -6.91 2.38 -9.08
CA PRO A 152 -8.27 2.39 -9.62
C PRO A 152 -8.74 3.79 -9.98
N CYS A 153 -9.61 3.87 -10.99
CA CYS A 153 -10.28 5.13 -11.30
C CYS A 153 -11.12 5.56 -10.09
N ALA A 154 -11.08 6.86 -9.79
CA ALA A 154 -11.73 7.45 -8.64
C ALA A 154 -13.03 8.17 -8.99
N GLU A 155 -13.41 8.25 -10.28
CA GLU A 155 -14.52 9.10 -10.75
C GLU A 155 -15.81 8.76 -10.02
N ALA A 156 -16.25 7.49 -10.03
CA ALA A 156 -17.48 7.06 -9.36
C ALA A 156 -17.46 7.32 -7.84
N VAL A 157 -16.33 7.07 -7.18
CA VAL A 157 -16.16 7.30 -5.73
C VAL A 157 -16.21 8.79 -5.43
N THR A 158 -15.57 9.61 -6.25
CA THR A 158 -15.51 11.06 -6.05
C THR A 158 -16.87 11.69 -6.32
N ASP A 159 -17.56 11.26 -7.39
CA ASP A 159 -18.90 11.70 -7.71
C ASP A 159 -19.88 11.40 -6.58
N GLU A 160 -19.81 10.19 -6.02
CA GLU A 160 -20.64 9.82 -4.87
C GLU A 160 -20.29 10.63 -3.61
N LEU A 161 -19.00 10.80 -3.30
CA LEU A 161 -18.57 11.62 -2.16
C LEU A 161 -19.02 13.08 -2.31
N ILE A 162 -18.85 13.69 -3.49
CA ILE A 162 -19.30 15.06 -3.76
C ILE A 162 -20.82 15.16 -3.68
N CYS A 163 -21.56 14.20 -4.24
CA CYS A 163 -23.02 14.21 -4.20
C CYS A 163 -23.54 14.01 -2.77
N SER A 164 -22.89 13.18 -1.95
CA SER A 164 -23.23 12.99 -0.54
C SER A 164 -22.87 14.19 0.35
N ALA A 165 -21.86 14.97 -0.04
CA ALA A 165 -21.44 16.18 0.66
C ALA A 165 -22.30 17.41 0.34
N LYS A 166 -23.16 17.33 -0.68
CA LYS A 166 -24.21 18.32 -0.92
C LYS A 166 -25.31 18.10 0.09
N ASP A 167 -25.08 18.60 1.29
CA ASP A 167 -26.11 18.70 2.29
C ASP A 167 -27.24 19.61 1.76
N ASN A 168 -28.42 19.03 1.54
CA ASN A 168 -29.63 19.78 1.21
C ASN A 168 -30.19 20.56 2.43
N THR A 169 -29.50 20.55 3.57
CA THR A 169 -29.93 21.28 4.78
C THR A 169 -29.31 22.68 4.93
N GLU A 170 -28.38 23.10 4.07
CA GLU A 170 -27.88 24.49 4.05
C GLU A 170 -28.65 25.44 3.11
N PHE A 171 -29.73 24.96 2.45
CA PHE A 171 -30.67 25.81 1.72
C PHE A 171 -31.89 26.17 2.60
N ILE A 172 -31.65 26.91 3.69
CA ILE A 172 -32.70 27.63 4.44
C ILE A 172 -32.59 29.12 4.12
#